data_AF-A0A453DL80-F1
#
_entry.id   AF-A0A453DL80-F1
#
_cell.length_a   1.000
_cell.length_b   1.000
_cell.length_c   1.000
_cell.angle_alpha   90.00
_cell.angle_beta   90.00
_cell.angle_gamma   90.00
#
_symmetry.space_group_name_H-M   'P 1'
#
loop_
_entity.id
_entity.type
_entity.pdbx_description
1 polymer ?
#
loop_
_entity_poly.entity_id
_entity_poly.type
_entity_poly.pdbx_seq_one_letter_code
_entity_poly.pdbx_strand_id
1 'polypeptide(L)'
;VDPAAAGALYDKEFIVCALDLLSGLTEGLGGGIESLVAQSNLRDLLLQCCVDEAPDVRQSALALLGDISRVSPIHLQPRLQEFLTAAAKQLTPQSVKDAVSVANNACWAIGELAIKIGKEISPVVISVVSCLVPILTTPESLNKSLIENSAITLGRLSWVCPDIVAPHMEHFMQAWCNALCMIRDDFEKEDAFHGLCAMVAANPTGAVSSLANVCQACASWNEIKSEGLHNEVSQILNGYKQMLGAAGWEQCMSTLEPAVVQRLARYGV
;
A
#
# COMPACT_ATOMS: atom_id res chain seq x y z
N VAL A 1 -25.72 -15.91 26.41
CA VAL A 1 -24.96 -15.55 27.63
C VAL A 1 -25.18 -14.07 27.82
N ASP A 2 -25.68 -13.64 28.97
CA ASP A 2 -26.01 -12.23 29.23
C ASP A 2 -24.72 -11.38 29.24
N PRO A 3 -24.51 -10.43 28.32
CA PRO A 3 -23.30 -9.60 28.25
C PRO A 3 -23.07 -8.80 29.54
N ALA A 4 -24.15 -8.50 30.28
CA ALA A 4 -24.09 -7.77 31.54
C ALA A 4 -23.40 -8.57 32.66
N ALA A 5 -23.30 -9.89 32.55
CA ALA A 5 -22.68 -10.74 33.57
C ALA A 5 -21.15 -10.82 33.49
N ALA A 6 -20.53 -10.32 32.40
CA ALA A 6 -19.09 -10.47 32.13
C ALA A 6 -18.31 -9.14 32.05
N GLY A 7 -18.95 -7.99 32.32
CA GLY A 7 -18.30 -6.68 32.20
C GLY A 7 -18.01 -6.24 30.76
N ALA A 8 -18.54 -6.93 29.76
CA ALA A 8 -18.46 -6.54 28.36
C ALA A 8 -19.61 -5.57 28.02
N LEU A 9 -19.28 -4.38 27.50
CA LEU A 9 -20.25 -3.35 27.12
C LEU A 9 -21.20 -3.78 25.99
N TYR A 10 -20.79 -4.74 25.17
CA TYR A 10 -21.55 -5.31 24.04
C TYR A 10 -20.94 -6.66 23.61
N ASP A 11 -21.65 -7.40 22.74
CA ASP A 11 -21.13 -8.64 22.13
C ASP A 11 -20.26 -8.32 20.91
N LYS A 12 -18.93 -8.39 21.08
CA LYS A 12 -17.99 -8.08 20.00
C LYS A 12 -18.02 -9.06 18.84
N GLU A 13 -18.35 -10.33 19.09
CA GLU A 13 -18.37 -11.35 18.03
C GLU A 13 -19.51 -11.06 17.06
N PHE A 14 -20.65 -10.60 17.57
CA PHE A 14 -21.76 -10.15 16.73
C PHE A 14 -21.36 -8.99 15.81
N ILE A 15 -20.61 -8.01 16.34
CA ILE A 15 -20.14 -6.86 15.54
C ILE A 15 -19.14 -7.33 14.47
N VAL A 16 -18.15 -8.15 14.85
CA VAL A 16 -17.16 -8.70 13.92
C VAL A 16 -17.84 -9.46 12.79
N CYS A 17 -18.73 -10.41 13.10
CA CYS A 17 -19.46 -11.17 12.08
C CYS A 17 -20.31 -10.28 11.16
N ALA A 18 -20.92 -9.22 11.70
CA ALA A 18 -21.69 -8.28 10.88
C ALA A 18 -20.79 -7.46 9.94
N LEU A 19 -19.64 -7.00 10.41
CA LEU A 19 -18.66 -6.28 9.59
C LEU A 19 -18.07 -7.17 8.49
N ASP A 20 -17.71 -8.41 8.81
CA ASP A 20 -17.17 -9.38 7.84
C ASP A 20 -18.22 -9.73 6.77
N LEU A 21 -19.50 -9.87 7.16
CA LEU A 21 -20.59 -10.07 6.21
C LEU A 21 -20.74 -8.85 5.27
N LEU A 22 -20.70 -7.64 5.81
CA LEU A 22 -20.77 -6.42 5.01
C LEU A 22 -19.57 -6.26 4.07
N SER A 23 -18.37 -6.66 4.52
CA SER A 23 -17.15 -6.71 3.69
C SER A 23 -17.36 -7.66 2.52
N GLY A 24 -17.78 -8.91 2.78
CA GLY A 24 -18.08 -9.88 1.73
C GLY A 24 -19.21 -9.46 0.77
N LEU A 25 -20.23 -8.76 1.27
CA LEU A 25 -21.28 -8.17 0.41
C LEU A 25 -20.73 -7.04 -0.48
N THR A 26 -19.85 -6.21 0.06
CA THR A 26 -19.23 -5.10 -0.68
C THR A 26 -18.32 -5.63 -1.78
N GLU A 27 -17.49 -6.63 -1.48
CA GLU A 27 -16.67 -7.33 -2.47
C GLU A 27 -17.53 -8.00 -3.55
N GLY A 28 -18.55 -8.76 -3.14
CA GLY A 28 -19.37 -9.57 -4.05
C GLY A 28 -20.29 -8.75 -4.95
N LEU A 29 -20.86 -7.65 -4.46
CA LEU A 29 -21.76 -6.79 -5.23
C LEU A 29 -21.03 -5.69 -6.01
N GLY A 30 -19.77 -5.40 -5.65
CA GLY A 30 -19.01 -4.31 -6.26
C GLY A 30 -19.75 -2.98 -6.16
N GLY A 31 -19.80 -2.23 -7.26
CA GLY A 31 -20.56 -0.96 -7.32
C GLY A 31 -22.07 -1.10 -7.07
N GLY A 32 -22.64 -2.32 -7.17
CA GLY A 32 -24.05 -2.56 -6.87
C GLY A 32 -24.43 -2.36 -5.40
N ILE A 33 -23.45 -2.30 -4.48
CA ILE A 33 -23.69 -2.01 -3.05
C ILE A 33 -24.09 -0.55 -2.79
N GLU A 34 -23.82 0.36 -3.75
CA GLU A 34 -23.89 1.82 -3.54
C GLU A 34 -25.21 2.26 -2.91
N SER A 35 -26.35 1.81 -3.45
CA SER A 35 -27.67 2.20 -2.96
C SER A 35 -27.94 1.76 -1.52
N LEU A 36 -27.34 0.64 -1.09
CA LEU A 36 -27.48 0.13 0.27
C LEU A 36 -26.64 0.94 1.25
N VAL A 37 -25.41 1.30 0.85
CA VAL A 37 -24.55 2.19 1.65
C VAL A 37 -25.21 3.57 1.79
N ALA A 38 -25.69 4.15 0.69
CA ALA A 38 -26.29 5.48 0.65
C ALA A 38 -27.53 5.63 1.54
N GLN A 39 -28.31 4.56 1.72
CA GLN A 39 -29.55 4.55 2.51
C GLN A 39 -29.35 4.09 3.96
N SER A 40 -28.10 4.00 4.42
CA SER A 40 -27.75 3.50 5.76
C SER A 40 -26.98 4.52 6.58
N ASN A 41 -26.83 4.25 7.87
CA ASN A 41 -25.89 4.94 8.77
C ASN A 41 -24.52 4.23 8.84
N LEU A 42 -24.21 3.35 7.87
CA LEU A 42 -23.01 2.51 7.90
C LEU A 42 -21.73 3.32 8.05
N ARG A 43 -21.60 4.46 7.35
CA ARG A 43 -20.41 5.33 7.46
C ARG A 43 -20.10 5.69 8.91
N ASP A 44 -21.11 6.12 9.66
CA ASP A 44 -20.92 6.64 11.02
C ASP A 44 -20.67 5.51 12.01
N LEU A 45 -21.32 4.35 11.83
CA LEU A 45 -21.05 3.15 12.62
C LEU A 45 -19.67 2.56 12.32
N LEU A 46 -19.28 2.52 11.04
CA LEU A 46 -17.99 2.01 10.60
C LEU A 46 -16.85 2.81 11.22
N LEU A 47 -16.95 4.14 11.24
CA LEU A 47 -15.93 4.98 11.86
C LEU A 47 -15.80 4.73 13.36
N GLN A 48 -16.92 4.50 14.07
CA GLN A 48 -16.87 4.08 15.48
C GLN A 48 -16.17 2.73 15.64
N CYS A 49 -16.44 1.77 14.75
CA CYS A 49 -15.78 0.47 14.78
C CYS A 49 -14.28 0.56 14.47
N CYS A 50 -13.83 1.48 13.59
CA CYS A 50 -12.41 1.70 13.31
C CYS A 50 -11.60 2.20 14.52
N VAL A 51 -12.26 2.78 15.52
CA VAL A 51 -11.63 3.30 16.75
C VAL A 51 -12.07 2.56 18.01
N ASP A 52 -12.73 1.41 17.85
CA ASP A 52 -13.19 0.59 18.97
C ASP A 52 -12.01 0.06 19.80
N GLU A 53 -12.20 -0.19 21.09
CA GLU A 53 -11.20 -0.75 22.00
C GLU A 53 -10.79 -2.19 21.61
N ALA A 54 -11.73 -2.98 21.08
CA ALA A 54 -11.51 -4.36 20.67
C ALA A 54 -10.73 -4.44 19.33
N PRO A 55 -9.52 -5.03 19.31
CA PRO A 55 -8.74 -5.17 18.08
C PRO A 55 -9.48 -5.92 16.97
N ASP A 56 -10.24 -6.95 17.31
CA ASP A 56 -11.00 -7.77 16.35
C ASP A 56 -12.04 -6.91 15.60
N VAL A 57 -12.73 -6.00 16.31
CA VAL A 57 -13.69 -5.06 15.72
C VAL A 57 -12.97 -4.09 14.78
N ARG A 58 -11.84 -3.51 15.21
CA ARG A 58 -11.04 -2.63 14.37
C ARG A 58 -10.55 -3.34 13.10
N GLN A 59 -10.10 -4.59 13.23
CA GLN A 59 -9.60 -5.38 12.10
C GLN A 59 -10.66 -5.54 11.01
N SER A 60 -11.87 -5.99 11.36
CA SER A 60 -12.97 -6.16 10.41
C SER A 60 -13.50 -4.82 9.87
N ALA A 61 -13.53 -3.78 10.71
CA ALA A 61 -13.93 -2.44 10.28
C ALA A 61 -12.97 -1.87 9.23
N LEU A 62 -11.66 -2.06 9.39
CA LEU A 62 -10.66 -1.57 8.44
C LEU A 62 -10.66 -2.37 7.13
N ALA A 63 -11.01 -3.67 7.16
CA ALA A 63 -11.26 -4.43 5.95
C ALA A 63 -12.45 -3.84 5.17
N LEU A 64 -13.61 -3.68 5.84
CA LEU A 64 -14.79 -3.07 5.23
C LEU A 64 -14.52 -1.64 4.72
N LEU A 65 -13.71 -0.85 5.43
CA LEU A 65 -13.29 0.47 4.97
C LEU A 65 -12.58 0.39 3.61
N GLY A 66 -11.63 -0.53 3.45
CA GLY A 66 -10.93 -0.73 2.17
C GLY A 66 -11.88 -1.20 1.07
N ASP A 67 -12.80 -2.12 1.37
CA ASP A 67 -13.79 -2.60 0.39
C ASP A 67 -14.71 -1.49 -0.10
N ILE A 68 -15.28 -0.68 0.82
CA ILE A 68 -16.12 0.46 0.44
C ILE A 68 -15.30 1.48 -0.36
N SER A 69 -14.04 1.69 -0.01
CA SER A 69 -13.15 2.60 -0.74
C SER A 69 -12.98 2.18 -2.19
N ARG A 70 -12.86 0.88 -2.46
CA ARG A 70 -12.73 0.34 -3.83
C ARG A 70 -13.93 0.65 -4.71
N VAL A 71 -15.14 0.57 -4.16
CA VAL A 71 -16.39 0.52 -4.96
C VAL A 71 -17.25 1.77 -4.83
N SER A 72 -17.24 2.46 -3.70
CA SER A 72 -18.10 3.63 -3.44
C SER A 72 -17.44 4.65 -2.48
N PRO A 73 -16.24 5.17 -2.82
CA PRO A 73 -15.48 6.08 -1.94
C PRO A 73 -16.23 7.39 -1.65
N ILE A 74 -17.17 7.79 -2.53
CA ILE A 74 -18.00 8.99 -2.35
C ILE A 74 -18.80 8.97 -1.05
N HIS A 75 -19.17 7.79 -0.54
CA HIS A 75 -19.90 7.69 0.72
C HIS A 75 -19.01 7.85 1.95
N LEU A 76 -17.68 7.73 1.81
CA LEU A 76 -16.72 7.97 2.87
C LEU A 76 -16.29 9.45 2.94
N GLN A 77 -16.38 10.18 1.83
CA GLN A 77 -15.97 11.58 1.68
C GLN A 77 -16.38 12.50 2.85
N PRO A 78 -17.64 12.47 3.35
CA PRO A 78 -18.06 13.35 4.45
C PRO A 78 -17.26 13.20 5.76
N ARG A 79 -16.59 12.06 5.98
CA ARG A 79 -15.75 11.79 7.17
C ARG A 79 -14.37 11.24 6.81
N LEU A 80 -13.90 11.52 5.59
CA LEU A 80 -12.67 10.96 5.04
C LEU A 80 -11.45 11.22 5.92
N GLN A 81 -11.29 12.44 6.41
CA GLN A 81 -10.14 12.81 7.27
C GLN A 81 -10.14 12.04 8.59
N GLU A 82 -11.33 11.74 9.15
CA GLU A 82 -11.45 10.96 10.37
C GLU A 82 -11.09 9.49 10.13
N PHE A 83 -11.53 8.89 9.01
CA PHE A 83 -11.12 7.55 8.61
C PHE A 83 -9.61 7.43 8.38
N LEU A 84 -9.03 8.38 7.64
CA LEU A 84 -7.58 8.40 7.39
C LEU A 84 -6.80 8.52 8.70
N THR A 85 -7.25 9.37 9.62
CA THR A 85 -6.64 9.51 10.94
C THR A 85 -6.77 8.22 11.76
N ALA A 86 -7.94 7.57 11.74
CA ALA A 86 -8.18 6.33 12.47
C ALA A 86 -7.30 5.18 11.94
N ALA A 87 -7.20 5.02 10.62
CA ALA A 87 -6.37 4.01 9.99
C ALA A 87 -4.87 4.28 10.21
N ALA A 88 -4.40 5.52 10.01
CA ALA A 88 -2.99 5.87 10.17
C ALA A 88 -2.48 5.62 11.60
N LYS A 89 -3.33 5.84 12.62
CA LYS A 89 -3.01 5.53 14.02
C LYS A 89 -2.69 4.04 14.27
N GLN A 90 -3.23 3.13 13.46
CA GLN A 90 -2.95 1.69 13.60
C GLN A 90 -1.57 1.30 13.06
N LEU A 91 -0.87 2.19 12.35
CA LEU A 91 0.44 1.92 11.77
C LEU A 91 1.61 2.35 12.67
N THR A 92 1.35 2.93 13.84
CA THR A 92 2.44 3.29 14.76
C THR A 92 3.22 2.04 15.20
N PRO A 93 4.52 2.15 15.53
CA PRO A 93 5.31 0.99 15.95
C PRO A 93 4.70 0.21 17.12
N GLN A 94 4.00 0.91 18.02
CA GLN A 94 3.31 0.27 19.15
C GLN A 94 2.06 -0.48 18.66
N SER A 95 1.22 0.16 17.85
CA SER A 95 0.00 -0.47 17.30
C SER A 95 0.29 -1.69 16.45
N VAL A 96 1.37 -1.66 15.64
CA VAL A 96 1.82 -2.82 14.86
C VAL A 96 2.19 -3.99 15.77
N LYS A 97 2.88 -3.74 16.88
CA LYS A 97 3.25 -4.78 17.86
C LYS A 97 2.02 -5.33 18.60
N ASP A 98 1.08 -4.47 18.94
CA ASP A 98 -0.10 -4.84 19.72
C ASP A 98 -1.09 -5.67 18.89
N ALA A 99 -1.28 -5.31 17.61
CA ALA A 99 -2.27 -5.94 16.74
C ALA A 99 -1.86 -5.90 15.27
N VAL A 100 -0.96 -6.81 14.87
CA VAL A 100 -0.43 -6.91 13.48
C VAL A 100 -1.53 -6.99 12.43
N SER A 101 -2.60 -7.77 12.66
CA SER A 101 -3.70 -7.93 11.70
C SER A 101 -4.51 -6.64 11.51
N VAL A 102 -4.66 -5.83 12.57
CA VAL A 102 -5.33 -4.52 12.50
C VAL A 102 -4.47 -3.55 11.67
N ALA A 103 -3.17 -3.51 11.94
CA ALA A 103 -2.22 -2.69 11.19
C ALA A 103 -2.17 -3.10 9.71
N ASN A 104 -2.23 -4.40 9.40
CA ASN A 104 -2.29 -4.91 8.03
C ASN A 104 -3.50 -4.38 7.27
N ASN A 105 -4.70 -4.48 7.86
CA ASN A 105 -5.92 -4.00 7.22
C ASN A 105 -5.98 -2.48 7.13
N ALA A 106 -5.46 -1.75 8.13
CA ALA A 106 -5.30 -0.30 8.06
C ALA A 106 -4.39 0.13 6.92
N CYS A 107 -3.24 -0.53 6.78
CA CYS A 107 -2.27 -0.28 5.71
C CYS A 107 -2.92 -0.44 4.35
N TRP A 108 -3.55 -1.60 4.13
CA TRP A 108 -4.25 -1.91 2.89
C TRP A 108 -5.38 -0.90 2.58
N ALA A 109 -6.23 -0.58 3.56
CA ALA A 109 -7.33 0.37 3.37
C ALA A 109 -6.85 1.78 3.01
N ILE A 110 -5.74 2.24 3.59
CA ILE A 110 -5.10 3.52 3.20
C ILE A 110 -4.64 3.47 1.74
N GLY A 111 -4.05 2.36 1.30
CA GLY A 111 -3.65 2.16 -0.09
C GLY A 111 -4.83 2.23 -1.05
N GLU A 112 -5.93 1.52 -0.75
CA GLU A 112 -7.15 1.55 -1.57
C GLU A 112 -7.76 2.96 -1.64
N LEU A 113 -7.80 3.68 -0.51
CA LEU A 113 -8.23 5.07 -0.47
C LEU A 113 -7.35 5.96 -1.34
N ALA A 114 -6.02 5.83 -1.25
CA ALA A 114 -5.09 6.69 -1.97
C ALA A 114 -5.37 6.70 -3.49
N ILE A 115 -5.59 5.52 -4.08
CA ILE A 115 -5.92 5.39 -5.52
C ILE A 115 -7.25 6.06 -5.87
N LYS A 116 -8.22 6.06 -4.94
CA LYS A 116 -9.58 6.50 -5.21
C LYS A 116 -9.80 7.99 -4.97
N ILE A 117 -9.13 8.57 -3.98
CA ILE A 117 -9.28 9.99 -3.60
C ILE A 117 -8.16 10.87 -4.17
N GLY A 118 -7.11 10.26 -4.75
CA GLY A 118 -6.00 11.00 -5.33
C GLY A 118 -5.33 11.93 -4.32
N LYS A 119 -5.07 13.18 -4.74
CA LYS A 119 -4.32 14.17 -3.93
C LYS A 119 -4.97 14.51 -2.58
N GLU A 120 -6.24 14.16 -2.36
CA GLU A 120 -6.89 14.35 -1.06
C GLU A 120 -6.26 13.51 0.07
N ILE A 121 -5.47 12.47 -0.26
CA ILE A 121 -4.70 11.66 0.72
C ILE A 121 -3.55 12.46 1.36
N SER A 122 -3.11 13.57 0.73
CA SER A 122 -1.92 14.34 1.08
C SER A 122 -1.74 14.62 2.59
N PRO A 123 -2.78 14.95 3.38
CA PRO A 123 -2.61 15.27 4.81
C PRO A 123 -1.98 14.16 5.66
N VAL A 124 -2.11 12.88 5.25
CA VAL A 124 -1.58 11.74 6.02
C VAL A 124 -0.32 11.11 5.41
N VAL A 125 0.07 11.48 4.18
CA VAL A 125 1.14 10.80 3.41
C VAL A 125 2.44 10.70 4.22
N ILE A 126 2.97 11.81 4.74
CA ILE A 126 4.24 11.81 5.47
C ILE A 126 4.15 10.94 6.73
N SER A 127 3.05 11.05 7.48
CA SER A 127 2.84 10.25 8.69
C SER A 127 2.82 8.76 8.36
N VAL A 128 2.06 8.37 7.33
CA VAL A 128 1.95 6.97 6.93
C VAL A 128 3.28 6.45 6.41
N VAL A 129 3.96 7.18 5.51
CA VAL A 129 5.29 6.79 5.01
C VAL A 129 6.27 6.59 6.16
N SER A 130 6.29 7.50 7.15
CA SER A 130 7.17 7.36 8.31
C SER A 130 6.90 6.10 9.16
N CYS A 131 5.67 5.59 9.13
CA CYS A 131 5.29 4.33 9.77
C CYS A 131 5.62 3.10 8.90
N LEU A 132 5.46 3.20 7.58
CA LEU A 132 5.72 2.08 6.66
C LEU A 132 7.21 1.79 6.49
N VAL A 133 8.07 2.81 6.54
CA VAL A 133 9.53 2.62 6.36
C VAL A 133 10.12 1.62 7.36
N PRO A 134 9.90 1.74 8.69
CA PRO A 134 10.38 0.75 9.65
C PRO A 134 9.86 -0.68 9.42
N ILE A 135 8.61 -0.83 8.94
CA ILE A 135 8.03 -2.14 8.63
C ILE A 135 8.82 -2.81 7.47
N LEU A 136 9.23 -2.02 6.48
CA LEU A 136 9.99 -2.51 5.32
C LEU A 136 11.47 -2.73 5.64
N THR A 137 12.09 -1.86 6.45
CA THR A 137 13.54 -1.91 6.74
C THR A 137 13.89 -2.91 7.82
N THR A 138 12.95 -3.20 8.73
CA THR A 138 13.19 -4.10 9.88
C THR A 138 12.10 -5.18 9.91
N PRO A 139 11.99 -6.02 8.86
CA PRO A 139 10.89 -6.99 8.71
C PRO A 139 11.01 -8.21 9.63
N GLU A 140 12.12 -8.35 10.35
CA GLU A 140 12.38 -9.47 11.25
C GLU A 140 11.24 -9.60 12.25
N SER A 141 10.56 -10.76 12.25
CA SER A 141 9.34 -11.09 13.04
C SER A 141 8.00 -10.56 12.54
N LEU A 142 7.95 -9.78 11.44
CA LEU A 142 6.69 -9.31 10.87
C LEU A 142 6.07 -10.33 9.90
N ASN A 143 4.74 -10.31 9.81
CA ASN A 143 4.00 -11.14 8.87
C ASN A 143 4.27 -10.69 7.42
N LYS A 144 4.48 -11.65 6.52
CA LYS A 144 4.69 -11.40 5.08
C LYS A 144 3.61 -10.52 4.45
N SER A 145 2.34 -10.73 4.82
CA SER A 145 1.21 -9.96 4.30
C SER A 145 1.31 -8.47 4.66
N LEU A 146 1.76 -8.15 5.88
CA LEU A 146 1.95 -6.75 6.29
C LEU A 146 3.07 -6.08 5.49
N ILE A 147 4.17 -6.81 5.22
CA ILE A 147 5.29 -6.30 4.42
C ILE A 147 4.82 -6.03 2.98
N GLU A 148 4.10 -6.97 2.37
CA GLU A 148 3.54 -6.82 1.02
C GLU A 148 2.58 -5.63 0.95
N ASN A 149 1.60 -5.55 1.85
CA ASN A 149 0.65 -4.44 1.91
C ASN A 149 1.33 -3.09 2.17
N SER A 150 2.41 -3.06 2.96
CA SER A 150 3.20 -1.84 3.19
C SER A 150 3.95 -1.41 1.93
N ALA A 151 4.52 -2.34 1.18
CA ALA A 151 5.18 -2.03 -0.09
C ALA A 151 4.19 -1.54 -1.16
N ILE A 152 3.01 -2.17 -1.26
CA ILE A 152 1.95 -1.77 -2.19
C ILE A 152 1.42 -0.38 -1.81
N THR A 153 1.09 -0.17 -0.53
CA THR A 153 0.56 1.11 -0.03
C THR A 153 1.55 2.24 -0.22
N LEU A 154 2.84 2.01 0.08
CA LEU A 154 3.88 2.98 -0.19
C LEU A 154 3.92 3.34 -1.68
N GLY A 155 3.86 2.37 -2.58
CA GLY A 155 3.80 2.61 -4.02
C GLY A 155 2.56 3.41 -4.45
N ARG A 156 1.37 3.08 -3.94
CA ARG A 156 0.14 3.85 -4.23
C ARG A 156 0.23 5.30 -3.76
N LEU A 157 0.77 5.54 -2.55
CA LEU A 157 1.00 6.89 -2.04
C LEU A 157 2.03 7.65 -2.90
N SER A 158 3.08 6.97 -3.32
CA SER A 158 4.12 7.50 -4.22
C SER A 158 3.62 7.83 -5.61
N TRP A 159 2.65 7.05 -6.12
CA TRP A 159 2.04 7.31 -7.42
C TRP A 159 1.16 8.56 -7.36
N VAL A 160 0.39 8.69 -6.29
CA VAL A 160 -0.57 9.78 -6.14
C VAL A 160 0.12 11.07 -5.68
N CYS A 161 1.11 10.99 -4.81
CA CYS A 161 1.82 12.13 -4.21
C CYS A 161 3.35 12.03 -4.36
N PRO A 162 3.90 11.91 -5.58
CA PRO A 162 5.34 11.71 -5.78
C PRO A 162 6.17 12.86 -5.20
N ASP A 163 5.70 14.10 -5.33
CA ASP A 163 6.40 15.30 -4.82
C ASP A 163 6.59 15.28 -3.29
N ILE A 164 5.71 14.57 -2.56
CA ILE A 164 5.76 14.44 -1.10
C ILE A 164 6.69 13.29 -0.71
N VAL A 165 6.65 12.17 -1.43
CA VAL A 165 7.36 10.95 -1.04
C VAL A 165 8.79 10.89 -1.60
N ALA A 166 9.00 11.36 -2.82
CA ALA A 166 10.28 11.27 -3.53
C ALA A 166 11.48 11.93 -2.80
N PRO A 167 11.33 13.04 -2.05
CA PRO A 167 12.43 13.60 -1.26
C PRO A 167 12.98 12.65 -0.18
N HIS A 168 12.21 11.65 0.23
CA HIS A 168 12.56 10.71 1.31
C HIS A 168 13.01 9.33 0.81
N MET A 169 13.05 9.13 -0.51
CA MET A 169 13.16 7.78 -1.09
C MET A 169 14.45 7.05 -0.71
N GLU A 170 15.55 7.78 -0.54
CA GLU A 170 16.86 7.20 -0.23
C GLU A 170 16.83 6.38 1.07
N HIS A 171 15.95 6.74 2.02
CA HIS A 171 15.82 6.04 3.30
C HIS A 171 15.20 4.66 3.20
N PHE A 172 14.46 4.36 2.13
CA PHE A 172 13.67 3.13 2.04
C PHE A 172 13.78 2.40 0.70
N MET A 173 14.35 3.02 -0.34
CA MET A 173 14.35 2.49 -1.71
C MET A 173 14.88 1.05 -1.79
N GLN A 174 16.00 0.77 -1.13
CA GLN A 174 16.58 -0.58 -1.08
C GLN A 174 15.61 -1.60 -0.48
N ALA A 175 15.10 -1.33 0.73
CA ALA A 175 14.19 -2.23 1.44
C ALA A 175 12.86 -2.40 0.69
N TRP A 176 12.33 -1.32 0.11
CA TRP A 176 11.11 -1.34 -0.66
C TRP A 176 11.26 -2.15 -1.94
N CYS A 177 12.33 -1.96 -2.71
CA CYS A 177 12.62 -2.76 -3.90
C CYS A 177 12.74 -4.26 -3.58
N ASN A 178 13.37 -4.60 -2.45
CA ASN A 178 13.45 -5.99 -1.99
C ASN A 178 12.05 -6.56 -1.70
N ALA A 179 11.17 -5.79 -1.05
CA ALA A 179 9.79 -6.20 -0.82
C ALA A 179 8.98 -6.35 -2.13
N LEU A 180 9.15 -5.42 -3.08
CA LEU A 180 8.51 -5.48 -4.40
C LEU A 180 8.85 -6.75 -5.19
N CYS A 181 10.07 -7.28 -5.02
CA CYS A 181 10.49 -8.53 -5.65
C CYS A 181 9.67 -9.75 -5.20
N MET A 182 9.09 -9.69 -4.00
CA MET A 182 8.39 -10.81 -3.37
C MET A 182 6.88 -10.80 -3.64
N ILE A 183 6.36 -9.71 -4.21
CA ILE A 183 4.95 -9.57 -4.56
C ILE A 183 4.70 -10.26 -5.91
N ARG A 184 3.56 -10.96 -6.00
CA ARG A 184 3.12 -11.64 -7.22
C ARG A 184 2.71 -10.63 -8.30
N ASP A 185 2.74 -11.04 -9.55
CA ASP A 185 2.39 -10.16 -10.66
C ASP A 185 0.85 -10.01 -10.77
N ASP A 186 0.34 -8.94 -10.16
CA ASP A 186 -1.07 -8.53 -10.22
C ASP A 186 -1.20 -7.00 -10.30
N PHE A 187 -2.44 -6.50 -10.32
CA PHE A 187 -2.70 -5.06 -10.44
C PHE A 187 -2.18 -4.27 -9.22
N GLU A 188 -2.05 -4.88 -8.04
CA GLU A 188 -1.54 -4.22 -6.85
C GLU A 188 -0.03 -3.98 -6.97
N LYS A 189 0.69 -4.96 -7.54
CA LYS A 189 2.10 -4.77 -7.92
C LYS A 189 2.23 -3.74 -9.03
N GLU A 190 1.32 -3.71 -10.01
CA GLU A 190 1.34 -2.68 -11.07
C GLU A 190 1.19 -1.28 -10.47
N ASP A 191 0.22 -1.06 -9.58
CA ASP A 191 0.05 0.21 -8.85
C ASP A 191 1.34 0.61 -8.12
N ALA A 192 1.99 -0.34 -7.46
CA ALA A 192 3.21 -0.07 -6.70
C ALA A 192 4.36 0.37 -7.60
N PHE A 193 4.48 -0.22 -8.79
CA PHE A 193 5.50 0.12 -9.78
C PHE A 193 5.20 1.44 -10.52
N HIS A 194 3.93 1.80 -10.75
CA HIS A 194 3.58 3.15 -11.17
C HIS A 194 4.08 4.19 -10.15
N GLY A 195 3.95 3.87 -8.85
CA GLY A 195 4.53 4.67 -7.77
C GLY A 195 6.05 4.79 -7.81
N LEU A 196 6.75 3.69 -8.08
CA LEU A 196 8.20 3.68 -8.23
C LEU A 196 8.63 4.58 -9.40
N CYS A 197 7.96 4.45 -10.56
CA CYS A 197 8.26 5.24 -11.74
C CYS A 197 7.99 6.74 -11.50
N ALA A 198 6.86 7.08 -10.87
CA ALA A 198 6.51 8.46 -10.53
C ALA A 198 7.52 9.09 -9.56
N MET A 199 7.95 8.35 -8.53
CA MET A 199 8.97 8.80 -7.60
C MET A 199 10.31 9.05 -8.30
N VAL A 200 10.77 8.10 -9.11
CA VAL A 200 12.03 8.22 -9.85
C VAL A 200 11.97 9.39 -10.82
N ALA A 201 10.84 9.61 -11.50
CA ALA A 201 10.66 10.76 -12.37
C ALA A 201 10.75 12.09 -11.61
N ALA A 202 10.22 12.16 -10.39
CA ALA A 202 10.25 13.36 -9.55
C ALA A 202 11.63 13.64 -8.92
N ASN A 203 12.41 12.60 -8.59
CA ASN A 203 13.76 12.74 -8.04
C ASN A 203 14.67 11.57 -8.52
N PRO A 204 15.20 11.64 -9.75
CA PRO A 204 16.01 10.56 -10.33
C PRO A 204 17.27 10.24 -9.52
N THR A 205 17.87 11.27 -8.91
CA THR A 205 19.10 11.13 -8.12
C THR A 205 18.88 10.35 -6.83
N GLY A 206 17.67 10.36 -6.26
CA GLY A 206 17.38 9.72 -4.98
C GLY A 206 17.45 8.18 -5.00
N ALA A 207 17.35 7.55 -6.17
CA ALA A 207 17.41 6.10 -6.30
C ALA A 207 18.79 5.57 -6.76
N VAL A 208 19.75 6.45 -7.09
CA VAL A 208 21.05 6.05 -7.67
C VAL A 208 21.82 5.09 -6.77
N SER A 209 21.85 5.35 -5.46
CA SER A 209 22.52 4.50 -4.47
C SER A 209 21.90 3.09 -4.37
N SER A 210 20.63 2.95 -4.79
CA SER A 210 19.86 1.71 -4.76
C SER A 210 19.53 1.21 -6.17
N LEU A 211 20.23 1.66 -7.22
CA LEU A 211 19.90 1.34 -8.60
C LEU A 211 19.91 -0.16 -8.89
N ALA A 212 20.84 -0.91 -8.28
CA ALA A 212 20.86 -2.36 -8.37
C ALA A 212 19.56 -2.99 -7.85
N ASN A 213 19.00 -2.48 -6.74
CA ASN A 213 17.73 -2.95 -6.20
C ASN A 213 16.55 -2.56 -7.09
N VAL A 214 16.57 -1.36 -7.68
CA VAL A 214 15.55 -0.94 -8.67
C VAL A 214 15.56 -1.88 -9.88
N CYS A 215 16.75 -2.22 -10.39
CA CYS A 215 16.92 -3.18 -11.48
C CYS A 215 16.42 -4.57 -11.09
N GLN A 216 16.75 -5.06 -9.90
CA GLN A 216 16.25 -6.32 -9.36
C GLN A 216 14.71 -6.35 -9.31
N ALA A 217 14.09 -5.27 -8.80
CA ALA A 217 12.65 -5.14 -8.74
C ALA A 217 12.01 -5.18 -10.13
N CYS A 218 12.54 -4.43 -11.10
CA CYS A 218 12.07 -4.44 -12.49
C CYS A 218 12.23 -5.82 -13.16
N ALA A 219 13.29 -6.55 -12.82
CA ALA A 219 13.52 -7.90 -13.30
C ALA A 219 12.56 -8.92 -12.66
N SER A 220 12.06 -8.69 -11.44
CA SER A 220 11.21 -9.63 -10.71
C SER A 220 9.90 -9.99 -11.41
N TRP A 221 9.38 -9.10 -12.26
CA TRP A 221 8.17 -9.33 -13.05
C TRP A 221 8.34 -10.52 -13.99
N ASN A 222 7.45 -11.50 -13.99
CA ASN A 222 7.39 -12.50 -15.06
C ASN A 222 6.85 -11.85 -16.33
N GLU A 223 5.75 -11.10 -16.19
CA GLU A 223 5.11 -10.34 -17.26
C GLU A 223 4.46 -9.09 -16.68
N ILE A 224 4.68 -7.93 -17.31
CA ILE A 224 3.90 -6.71 -17.04
C ILE A 224 2.79 -6.66 -18.09
N LYS A 225 1.53 -6.71 -17.67
CA LYS A 225 0.37 -6.73 -18.59
C LYS A 225 0.02 -5.33 -19.07
N SER A 226 0.17 -4.33 -18.21
CA SER A 226 -0.02 -2.93 -18.58
C SER A 226 1.09 -2.43 -19.51
N GLU A 227 0.76 -2.18 -20.78
CA GLU A 227 1.69 -1.56 -21.74
C GLU A 227 2.20 -0.20 -21.24
N GLY A 228 1.33 0.57 -20.58
CA GLY A 228 1.69 1.85 -19.95
C GLY A 228 2.80 1.68 -18.93
N LEU A 229 2.64 0.72 -18.01
CA LEU A 229 3.64 0.45 -17.00
C LEU A 229 4.94 -0.09 -17.60
N HIS A 230 4.85 -0.97 -18.61
CA HIS A 230 6.03 -1.49 -19.29
C HIS A 230 6.86 -0.34 -19.91
N ASN A 231 6.19 0.64 -20.51
CA ASN A 231 6.84 1.83 -21.07
C ASN A 231 7.47 2.70 -19.99
N GLU A 232 6.79 2.94 -18.87
CA GLU A 232 7.33 3.70 -17.73
C GLU A 232 8.59 3.04 -17.15
N VAL A 233 8.55 1.72 -16.90
CA VAL A 233 9.70 0.93 -16.42
C VAL A 233 10.86 1.01 -17.41
N SER A 234 10.56 0.91 -18.71
CA SER A 234 11.59 1.01 -19.76
C SER A 234 12.22 2.41 -19.80
N GLN A 235 11.42 3.47 -19.65
CA GLN A 235 11.91 4.84 -19.62
C GLN A 235 12.83 5.11 -18.41
N ILE A 236 12.47 4.64 -17.21
CA ILE A 236 13.33 4.85 -16.04
C ILE A 236 14.68 4.14 -16.18
N LEU A 237 14.69 2.90 -16.68
CA LEU A 237 15.93 2.13 -16.83
C LEU A 237 16.83 2.74 -17.92
N ASN A 238 16.25 3.15 -19.06
CA ASN A 238 17.00 3.85 -20.09
C ASN A 238 17.49 5.23 -19.62
N GLY A 239 16.71 5.94 -18.80
CA GLY A 239 17.12 7.18 -18.15
C GLY A 239 18.36 6.99 -17.27
N TYR A 240 18.38 5.97 -16.43
CA TYR A 240 19.57 5.63 -15.62
C TYR A 240 20.77 5.23 -16.47
N LYS A 241 20.57 4.42 -17.52
CA LYS A 241 21.62 4.04 -18.47
C LYS A 241 22.26 5.25 -19.15
N GLN A 242 21.45 6.23 -19.57
CA GLN A 242 21.94 7.48 -20.15
C GLN A 242 22.67 8.34 -19.12
N MET A 243 22.12 8.47 -17.91
CA MET A 243 22.69 9.28 -16.84
C MET A 243 24.05 8.78 -16.36
N LEU A 244 24.23 7.45 -16.26
CA LEU A 244 25.49 6.84 -15.83
C LEU A 244 26.52 6.71 -16.97
N GLY A 245 26.06 6.76 -18.23
CA GLY A 245 26.87 6.40 -19.40
C GLY A 245 27.19 4.91 -19.46
N ALA A 246 27.82 4.48 -20.57
CA ALA A 246 28.07 3.06 -20.84
C ALA A 246 28.89 2.38 -19.74
N ALA A 247 30.00 2.98 -19.32
CA ALA A 247 30.88 2.40 -18.30
C ALA A 247 30.20 2.31 -16.92
N GLY A 248 29.46 3.34 -16.51
CA GLY A 248 28.73 3.33 -15.24
C GLY A 248 27.58 2.32 -15.23
N TRP A 249 26.86 2.20 -16.35
CA TRP A 249 25.81 1.20 -16.50
C TRP A 249 26.36 -0.23 -16.47
N GLU A 250 27.44 -0.51 -17.22
CA GLU A 250 28.12 -1.82 -17.19
C GLU A 250 28.60 -2.18 -15.78
N GLN A 251 29.18 -1.22 -15.06
CA GLN A 251 29.59 -1.42 -13.67
C GLN A 251 28.39 -1.79 -12.78
N CYS A 252 27.25 -1.12 -12.93
CA CYS A 252 26.02 -1.46 -12.21
C CYS A 252 25.48 -2.85 -12.60
N MET A 253 25.49 -3.21 -13.88
CA MET A 253 25.03 -4.53 -14.32
C MET A 253 25.94 -5.64 -13.79
N SER A 254 27.24 -5.38 -13.63
CA SER A 254 28.19 -6.36 -13.08
C SER A 254 27.94 -6.72 -11.62
N THR A 255 27.17 -5.90 -10.88
CA THR A 255 26.81 -6.19 -9.48
C THR A 255 25.56 -7.06 -9.36
N LEU A 256 24.84 -7.29 -10.47
CA LEU A 256 23.61 -8.07 -10.50
C LEU A 256 23.88 -9.53 -10.90
N GLU A 257 22.99 -10.44 -10.51
CA GLU A 257 23.05 -11.82 -10.98
C GLU A 257 22.81 -11.90 -12.49
N PRO A 258 23.47 -12.83 -13.23
CA PRO A 258 23.31 -12.94 -14.68
C PRO A 258 21.86 -13.12 -15.15
N ALA A 259 21.05 -13.86 -14.39
CA ALA A 259 19.63 -14.07 -14.72
C ALA A 259 18.82 -12.76 -14.64
N VAL A 260 19.19 -11.85 -13.74
CA VAL A 260 18.56 -10.53 -13.58
C VAL A 260 18.89 -9.66 -14.77
N VAL A 261 20.17 -9.60 -15.17
CA VAL A 261 20.62 -8.86 -16.35
C VAL A 261 19.90 -9.37 -17.61
N GLN A 262 19.78 -10.69 -17.78
CA GLN A 262 19.05 -11.26 -18.91
C GLN A 262 17.57 -10.84 -18.95
N ARG A 263 16.91 -10.79 -17.79
CA ARG A 263 15.51 -10.34 -17.69
C ARG A 263 15.34 -8.86 -17.97
N LEU A 264 16.35 -8.03 -17.69
CA LEU A 264 16.31 -6.59 -17.97
C LEU A 264 16.38 -6.27 -19.47
N ALA A 265 16.96 -7.16 -20.28
CA ALA A 265 17.08 -6.96 -21.73
C ALA A 265 15.73 -6.74 -22.44
N ARG A 266 14.62 -7.23 -21.86
CA ARG A 266 13.26 -6.99 -22.40
C ARG A 266 12.84 -5.52 -22.38
N TYR A 267 13.51 -4.68 -21.60
CA TYR A 267 13.29 -3.23 -21.50
C TYR A 267 14.27 -2.43 -22.38
N GLY A 268 15.07 -3.10 -23.23
CA GLY A 268 16.00 -2.46 -24.16
C GLY A 268 17.27 -1.88 -23.52
N VAL A 269 17.61 -2.30 -22.30
CA VAL A 269 18.78 -1.82 -21.54
C VAL A 269 19.93 -2.80 -21.46
#